data_AF-A0A4Q2RLU6-F1
#
_entry.id   AF-A0A4Q2RLU6-F1
#
_cell.length_a   1.000
_cell.length_b   1.000
_cell.length_c   1.000
_cell.angle_alpha   90.00
_cell.angle_beta   90.00
_cell.angle_gamma   90.00
#
_symmetry.space_group_name_H-M   'P 1'
#
loop_
_entity.id
_entity.type
_entity.pdbx_description
1 polymer ?
#
loop_
_entity_poly.entity_id
_entity_poly.type
_entity_poly.pdbx_seq_one_letter_code
_entity_poly.pdbx_strand_id
1 'polypeptide(L)'
;MIRQQHDTTYPIAQLERRFTAFAVDRLLAWSLVVVVGVVTAMLVSDEVWTVIGAVAGTVVVLWLVSSIVLGATGSSPGKALSGLRVVHHGTGTPIGVGRALLRSLVLGVAGLPTFGIGLAALAWTAVEERGRRRRGWHDHLAHSIVVDVRPPPAVADVADEGPRHIVNLTAMRLVPAPPVEAVRTPERSEQSMRRQQLPPEVTQQPIQPPIQPPAALAQTVTRPVAPAYAAAPGQAPQPPAQQTSLEDAPTQRRPQPVPAQPVPANPHQPPAQRWRAHFDNGESFVIAGLALVGRRPEPRNGEQVAHLIPLQSADMSVSKTHAQFGPAPDGTIVVMDRGSTNGTVLVRQGMSRQLAPGRPAALLPGDKVVYGDREMTITREL
;
A
#
# COMPACT_ATOMS: atom_id res chain seq x y z
N MET A 1 19.69 -30.29 20.98
CA MET A 1 19.58 -29.69 19.62
C MET A 1 18.32 -28.84 19.56
N ILE A 2 18.45 -27.52 19.77
CA ILE A 2 17.32 -26.58 19.71
C ILE A 2 17.17 -26.21 18.23
N ARG A 3 16.11 -26.69 17.60
CA ARG A 3 15.75 -26.37 16.21
C ARG A 3 15.43 -24.88 16.17
N GLN A 4 16.35 -24.05 15.68
CA GLN A 4 16.06 -22.64 15.42
C GLN A 4 14.95 -22.56 14.38
N GLN A 5 13.74 -22.28 14.84
CA GLN A 5 12.62 -21.91 13.98
C GLN A 5 13.00 -20.59 13.35
N HIS A 6 13.48 -20.64 12.11
CA HIS A 6 13.51 -19.46 11.26
C HIS A 6 12.06 -19.04 11.05
N ASP A 7 11.65 -17.94 11.67
CA ASP A 7 10.40 -17.24 11.36
C ASP A 7 10.45 -16.79 9.90
N THR A 8 10.14 -17.73 9.02
CA THR A 8 10.12 -17.52 7.57
C THR A 8 8.89 -16.68 7.29
N THR A 9 9.05 -15.37 7.38
CA THR A 9 8.00 -14.41 7.07
C THR A 9 7.82 -14.40 5.56
N TYR A 10 6.87 -15.20 5.08
CA TYR A 10 6.51 -15.21 3.67
C TYR A 10 5.85 -13.88 3.28
N PRO A 11 6.27 -13.27 2.16
CA PRO A 11 5.64 -12.05 1.68
C PRO A 11 4.17 -12.30 1.33
N ILE A 12 3.36 -11.26 1.53
CA ILE A 12 1.93 -11.32 1.24
C ILE A 12 1.75 -11.30 -0.28
N ALA A 13 0.95 -12.24 -0.80
CA ALA A 13 0.77 -12.40 -2.23
C ALA A 13 0.18 -11.14 -2.89
N GLN A 14 0.79 -10.71 -4.01
CA GLN A 14 0.32 -9.61 -4.85
C GLN A 14 -1.08 -9.89 -5.42
N LEU A 15 -1.87 -8.84 -5.65
CA LEU A 15 -3.27 -8.96 -6.09
C LEU A 15 -3.40 -9.64 -7.46
N GLU A 16 -2.51 -9.30 -8.40
CA GLU A 16 -2.44 -9.91 -9.74
C GLU A 16 -2.27 -11.44 -9.68
N ARG A 17 -1.47 -11.94 -8.73
CA ARG A 17 -1.18 -13.37 -8.54
C ARG A 17 -2.36 -14.10 -7.93
N ARG A 18 -3.08 -13.42 -7.03
CA ARG A 18 -4.31 -13.95 -6.46
C ARG A 18 -5.42 -14.02 -7.50
N PHE A 19 -5.53 -13.00 -8.35
CA PHE A 19 -6.50 -12.96 -9.44
C PHE A 19 -6.23 -14.04 -10.48
N THR A 20 -4.99 -14.16 -10.96
CA THR A 20 -4.60 -15.21 -11.92
C THR A 20 -4.81 -16.62 -11.35
N ALA A 21 -4.40 -16.87 -10.10
CA ALA A 21 -4.67 -18.15 -9.44
C ALA A 21 -6.19 -18.45 -9.35
N PHE A 22 -7.00 -17.45 -9.02
CA PHE A 22 -8.46 -17.58 -8.96
C PHE A 22 -9.07 -17.82 -10.34
N ALA A 23 -8.61 -17.12 -11.38
CA ALA A 23 -9.07 -17.30 -12.75
C ALA A 23 -8.76 -18.70 -13.27
N VAL A 24 -7.55 -19.21 -13.03
CA VAL A 24 -7.16 -20.58 -13.39
C VAL A 24 -8.03 -21.61 -12.67
N ASP A 25 -8.25 -21.46 -11.36
CA ASP A 25 -9.14 -22.35 -10.60
C ASP A 25 -10.57 -22.35 -11.18
N ARG A 26 -11.09 -21.19 -11.62
CA ARG A 26 -12.44 -21.07 -12.19
C ARG A 26 -12.57 -21.63 -13.58
N LEU A 27 -11.59 -21.36 -14.46
CA LEU A 27 -11.58 -21.92 -15.81
C LEU A 27 -11.52 -23.44 -15.77
N LEU A 28 -10.70 -24.01 -14.88
CA LEU A 28 -10.62 -25.46 -14.70
C LEU A 28 -11.94 -26.05 -14.18
N ALA A 29 -12.58 -25.42 -13.19
CA ALA A 29 -13.87 -25.88 -12.68
C ALA A 29 -14.99 -25.79 -13.73
N TRP A 30 -15.11 -24.65 -14.43
CA TRP A 30 -16.17 -24.44 -15.42
C TRP A 30 -15.98 -25.32 -16.66
N SER A 31 -14.76 -25.51 -17.14
CA SER A 31 -14.50 -26.44 -18.25
C SER A 31 -14.94 -27.86 -17.91
N LEU A 32 -14.64 -28.35 -16.70
CA LEU A 32 -15.08 -29.67 -16.28
C LEU A 32 -16.61 -29.78 -16.17
N VAL A 33 -17.28 -28.76 -15.64
CA VAL A 33 -18.75 -28.72 -15.57
C VAL A 33 -19.38 -28.72 -16.97
N VAL A 34 -18.83 -27.96 -17.92
CA VAL A 34 -19.29 -27.94 -19.31
C VAL A 34 -19.09 -29.30 -19.96
N VAL A 35 -17.92 -29.93 -19.77
CA VAL A 35 -17.64 -31.27 -20.30
C VAL A 35 -18.66 -32.28 -19.76
N VAL A 36 -18.94 -32.28 -18.45
CA VAL A 36 -19.94 -33.19 -17.88
C VAL A 36 -21.34 -32.91 -18.43
N GLY A 37 -21.74 -31.65 -18.57
CA GLY A 37 -23.03 -31.28 -19.16
C GLY A 37 -23.17 -31.77 -20.60
N VAL A 38 -22.16 -31.53 -21.45
CA VAL A 38 -22.15 -31.97 -22.85
C VAL A 38 -22.14 -33.49 -22.96
N VAL A 39 -21.29 -34.17 -22.17
CA VAL A 39 -21.23 -35.65 -22.16
C VAL A 39 -22.56 -36.24 -21.70
N THR A 40 -23.20 -35.67 -20.69
CA THR A 40 -24.50 -36.14 -20.21
C THR A 40 -25.57 -35.97 -21.29
N ALA A 41 -25.61 -34.81 -21.94
CA ALA A 41 -26.56 -34.52 -23.00
C ALA A 41 -26.35 -35.39 -24.26
N MET A 42 -25.12 -35.77 -24.57
CA MET A 42 -24.80 -36.52 -25.79
C MET A 42 -24.82 -38.04 -25.60
N LEU A 43 -24.46 -38.54 -24.41
CA LEU A 43 -24.20 -39.96 -24.18
C LEU A 43 -25.11 -40.60 -23.11
N VAL A 44 -25.81 -39.82 -22.29
CA VAL A 44 -26.57 -40.34 -21.13
C VAL A 44 -28.07 -40.17 -21.31
N SER A 45 -28.54 -38.95 -21.57
CA SER A 45 -29.97 -38.65 -21.67
C SER A 45 -30.23 -37.33 -22.42
N ASP A 46 -31.25 -37.31 -23.27
CA ASP A 46 -31.79 -36.10 -23.91
C ASP A 46 -32.70 -35.29 -22.96
N GLU A 47 -33.03 -35.83 -21.78
CA GLU A 47 -33.89 -35.15 -20.81
C GLU A 47 -33.14 -34.00 -20.11
N VAL A 48 -33.66 -32.78 -20.30
CA VAL A 48 -33.08 -31.54 -19.76
C VAL A 48 -32.86 -31.60 -18.25
N TRP A 49 -33.78 -32.20 -17.50
CA TRP A 49 -33.66 -32.32 -16.04
C TRP A 49 -32.52 -33.23 -15.60
N THR A 50 -32.22 -34.29 -16.36
CA THR A 50 -31.04 -35.15 -16.10
C THR A 50 -29.75 -34.37 -16.27
N VAL A 51 -29.64 -33.58 -17.34
CA VAL A 51 -28.46 -32.73 -17.60
C VAL A 51 -28.29 -31.68 -16.51
N ILE A 52 -29.38 -30.99 -16.12
CA ILE A 52 -29.35 -30.01 -15.02
C ILE A 52 -28.92 -30.67 -13.72
N GLY A 53 -29.49 -31.83 -13.38
CA GLY A 53 -29.13 -32.59 -12.18
C GLY A 53 -27.66 -33.00 -12.15
N ALA A 54 -27.13 -33.49 -13.28
CA ALA A 54 -25.73 -33.88 -13.41
C ALA A 54 -24.78 -32.67 -13.27
N VAL A 55 -25.11 -31.54 -13.89
CA VAL A 55 -24.36 -30.28 -13.76
C VAL A 55 -24.39 -29.79 -12.32
N ALA A 56 -25.55 -29.72 -11.68
CA ALA A 56 -25.70 -29.29 -10.30
C ALA A 56 -24.93 -30.19 -9.32
N GLY A 57 -25.06 -31.51 -9.47
CA GLY A 57 -24.31 -32.48 -8.68
C GLY A 57 -22.79 -32.33 -8.85
N THR A 58 -22.32 -32.13 -10.08
CA THR A 58 -20.91 -31.90 -10.38
C THR A 58 -20.40 -30.61 -9.72
N VAL A 59 -21.17 -29.52 -9.78
CA VAL A 59 -20.81 -28.26 -9.10
C VAL A 59 -20.64 -28.47 -7.59
N VAL A 60 -21.56 -29.20 -6.95
CA VAL A 60 -21.48 -29.51 -5.51
C VAL A 60 -20.26 -30.37 -5.18
N VAL A 61 -20.01 -31.42 -5.96
CA VAL A 61 -18.86 -32.31 -5.77
C VAL A 61 -17.55 -31.55 -5.95
N LEU A 62 -17.41 -30.76 -7.01
CA LEU A 62 -16.21 -29.97 -7.25
C LEU A 62 -15.98 -28.92 -6.16
N TRP A 63 -17.06 -28.29 -5.69
CA TRP A 63 -17.00 -27.35 -4.57
C TRP A 63 -16.51 -28.04 -3.29
N LEU A 64 -17.04 -29.22 -2.96
CA LEU A 64 -16.67 -29.98 -1.77
C LEU A 64 -15.21 -30.45 -1.83
N VAL A 65 -14.82 -31.12 -2.93
CA VAL A 65 -13.47 -31.63 -3.13
C VAL A 65 -12.44 -30.50 -3.09
N SER A 66 -12.70 -29.40 -3.82
CA SER A 66 -11.81 -28.24 -3.83
C SER A 66 -11.66 -27.62 -2.44
N SER A 67 -12.73 -27.56 -1.66
CA SER A 67 -12.72 -27.03 -0.29
C SER A 67 -11.93 -27.94 0.66
N ILE A 68 -12.09 -29.26 0.55
CA ILE A 68 -11.33 -30.23 1.35
C ILE A 68 -9.84 -30.14 1.02
N VAL A 69 -9.48 -30.18 -0.27
CA VAL A 69 -8.08 -30.08 -0.72
C VAL A 69 -7.46 -28.77 -0.24
N LEU A 70 -8.16 -27.65 -0.41
CA LEU A 70 -7.68 -26.35 0.06
C LEU A 70 -7.53 -26.29 1.59
N GLY A 71 -8.46 -26.88 2.33
CA GLY A 71 -8.42 -26.91 3.78
C GLY A 71 -7.30 -27.79 4.35
N ALA A 72 -7.03 -28.92 3.70
CA ALA A 72 -5.98 -29.86 4.11
C ALA A 72 -4.58 -29.41 3.69
N THR A 73 -4.44 -28.85 2.49
CA THR A 73 -3.12 -28.53 1.91
C THR A 73 -2.77 -27.05 1.91
N GLY A 74 -3.78 -26.18 2.05
CA GLY A 74 -3.64 -24.74 1.82
C GLY A 74 -3.45 -24.37 0.35
N SER A 75 -3.56 -25.31 -0.59
CA SER A 75 -3.33 -25.06 -2.01
C SER A 75 -4.50 -25.53 -2.88
N SER A 76 -4.65 -24.88 -4.03
CA SER A 76 -5.53 -25.26 -5.13
C SER A 76 -4.70 -25.25 -6.42
N PRO A 77 -5.15 -25.88 -7.52
CA PRO A 77 -4.35 -25.98 -8.75
C PRO A 77 -3.79 -24.63 -9.23
N GLY A 78 -4.61 -23.59 -9.31
CA GLY A 78 -4.17 -22.25 -9.69
C GLY A 78 -3.24 -21.59 -8.67
N LYS A 79 -3.43 -21.85 -7.37
CA LYS A 79 -2.54 -21.33 -6.32
C LYS A 79 -1.19 -22.05 -6.33
N ALA A 80 -1.17 -23.35 -6.58
CA ALA A 80 0.05 -24.12 -6.74
C ALA A 80 0.89 -23.60 -7.91
N LEU A 81 0.25 -23.35 -9.06
CA LEU A 81 0.89 -22.76 -10.25
C LEU A 81 1.46 -21.37 -9.98
N SER A 82 0.76 -20.54 -9.19
CA SER A 82 1.22 -19.19 -8.84
C SER A 82 2.18 -19.13 -7.65
N GLY A 83 2.55 -20.28 -7.06
CA GLY A 83 3.42 -20.34 -5.88
C GLY A 83 2.77 -19.77 -4.61
N LEU A 84 1.44 -19.89 -4.50
CA LEU A 84 0.64 -19.35 -3.40
C LEU A 84 0.15 -20.46 -2.47
N ARG A 85 0.05 -20.12 -1.18
CA ARG A 85 -0.63 -20.96 -0.18
C ARG A 85 -1.55 -20.14 0.70
N VAL A 86 -2.65 -20.76 1.11
CA VAL A 86 -3.62 -20.24 2.05
C VAL A 86 -3.34 -20.88 3.39
N VAL A 87 -3.00 -20.05 4.37
CA VAL A 87 -2.62 -20.49 5.71
C VAL A 87 -3.46 -19.78 6.76
N HIS A 88 -3.56 -20.37 7.95
CA HIS A 88 -4.27 -19.78 9.06
C HIS A 88 -3.50 -18.56 9.60
N HIS A 89 -4.22 -17.47 9.86
CA HIS A 89 -3.65 -16.27 10.46
C HIS A 89 -3.16 -16.57 11.89
N GLY A 90 -1.84 -16.53 12.11
CA GLY A 90 -1.22 -16.74 13.43
C GLY A 90 -0.44 -18.05 13.59
N THR A 91 -0.89 -19.16 12.99
CA THR A 91 -0.19 -20.46 13.11
C THR A 91 0.62 -20.83 11.86
N GLY A 92 0.30 -20.28 10.69
CA GLY A 92 0.96 -20.62 9.43
C GLY A 92 0.65 -22.03 8.90
N THR A 93 -0.20 -22.79 9.58
CA THR A 93 -0.67 -24.12 9.18
C THR A 93 -1.78 -24.03 8.14
N PRO A 94 -2.11 -25.14 7.43
CA PRO A 94 -3.32 -25.21 6.62
C PRO A 94 -4.56 -24.78 7.41
N ILE A 95 -5.49 -24.10 6.73
CA ILE A 95 -6.64 -23.44 7.37
C ILE A 95 -7.65 -24.41 8.02
N GLY A 96 -7.61 -25.68 7.63
CA GLY A 96 -8.57 -26.71 8.04
C GLY A 96 -9.81 -26.75 7.12
N VAL A 97 -10.37 -27.95 6.96
CA VAL A 97 -11.49 -28.23 6.03
C VAL A 97 -12.73 -27.40 6.34
N GLY A 98 -13.12 -27.29 7.61
CA GLY A 98 -14.32 -26.54 8.00
C GLY A 98 -14.25 -25.05 7.63
N ARG A 99 -13.09 -24.41 7.86
CA ARG A 99 -12.87 -23.00 7.50
C ARG A 99 -12.77 -22.81 5.99
N ALA A 100 -12.18 -23.78 5.28
CA ALA A 100 -12.14 -23.77 3.82
C ALA A 100 -13.55 -23.87 3.21
N LEU A 101 -14.42 -24.71 3.78
CA LEU A 101 -15.83 -24.84 3.39
C LEU A 101 -16.61 -23.55 3.65
N LEU A 102 -16.43 -22.92 4.82
CA LEU A 102 -17.07 -21.63 5.11
C LEU A 102 -16.62 -20.56 4.10
N ARG A 103 -15.31 -20.48 3.85
CA ARG A 103 -14.73 -19.54 2.88
C ARG A 103 -15.30 -19.75 1.48
N SER A 104 -15.35 -20.99 1.01
CA SER A 104 -15.85 -21.33 -0.33
C SER A 104 -17.36 -21.18 -0.43
N LEU A 105 -18.12 -21.39 0.66
CA LEU A 105 -19.55 -21.13 0.72
C LEU A 105 -19.84 -19.64 0.57
N VAL A 106 -19.14 -18.78 1.30
CA VAL A 106 -19.28 -17.32 1.18
C VAL A 106 -19.00 -16.86 -0.24
N LEU A 107 -17.93 -17.38 -0.86
CA LEU A 107 -17.62 -17.07 -2.26
C LEU A 107 -18.68 -17.61 -3.24
N GLY A 108 -19.24 -18.79 -2.97
CA GLY A 108 -20.30 -19.40 -3.76
C GLY A 108 -21.60 -18.58 -3.70
N VAL A 109 -22.06 -18.25 -2.49
CA VAL A 109 -23.27 -17.44 -2.25
C VAL A 109 -23.09 -16.02 -2.77
N ALA A 110 -21.90 -15.45 -2.70
CA ALA A 110 -21.66 -14.14 -3.28
C ALA A 110 -21.57 -14.18 -4.81
N GLY A 111 -21.08 -15.26 -5.41
CA GLY A 111 -20.85 -15.33 -6.86
C GLY A 111 -22.03 -15.83 -7.67
N LEU A 112 -22.63 -16.96 -7.28
CA LEU A 112 -23.63 -17.67 -8.07
C LEU A 112 -24.91 -16.85 -8.34
N PRO A 113 -25.58 -16.24 -7.34
CA PRO A 113 -26.80 -15.48 -7.57
C PRO A 113 -26.55 -14.09 -8.16
N THR A 114 -25.32 -13.57 -8.11
CA THR A 114 -25.00 -12.21 -8.57
C THR A 114 -24.27 -12.18 -9.91
N PHE A 115 -24.16 -13.32 -10.60
CA PHE A 115 -23.37 -13.46 -11.82
C PHE A 115 -21.92 -12.94 -11.67
N GLY A 116 -21.33 -13.16 -10.49
CA GLY A 116 -19.96 -12.76 -10.19
C GLY A 116 -19.77 -11.33 -9.65
N ILE A 117 -20.80 -10.48 -9.64
CA ILE A 117 -20.72 -9.11 -9.09
C ILE A 117 -20.38 -9.14 -7.59
N GLY A 118 -20.95 -10.07 -6.84
CA GLY A 118 -20.65 -10.25 -5.42
C GLY A 118 -19.24 -10.78 -5.16
N LEU A 119 -18.64 -11.51 -6.10
CA LEU A 119 -17.21 -11.85 -6.03
C LEU A 119 -16.33 -10.62 -6.24
N ALA A 120 -16.70 -9.75 -7.18
CA ALA A 120 -15.99 -8.48 -7.39
C ALA A 120 -16.11 -7.56 -6.16
N ALA A 121 -17.29 -7.50 -5.53
CA ALA A 121 -17.49 -6.77 -4.28
C ALA A 121 -16.64 -7.33 -3.13
N LEU A 122 -16.59 -8.66 -2.96
CA LEU A 122 -15.72 -9.29 -1.97
C LEU A 122 -14.23 -9.07 -2.28
N ALA A 123 -13.83 -9.07 -3.55
CA ALA A 123 -12.48 -8.75 -3.95
C ALA A 123 -12.14 -7.28 -3.63
N TRP A 124 -13.09 -6.36 -3.85
CA TRP A 124 -12.94 -4.95 -3.50
C TRP A 124 -12.68 -4.76 -2.00
N THR A 125 -13.38 -5.50 -1.13
CA THR A 125 -13.11 -5.44 0.33
C THR A 125 -11.67 -5.84 0.69
N ALA A 126 -11.04 -6.73 -0.09
CA ALA A 126 -9.64 -7.12 0.11
C ALA A 126 -8.65 -6.03 -0.34
N VAL A 127 -9.04 -5.22 -1.32
CA VAL A 127 -8.25 -4.09 -1.84
C VAL A 127 -8.36 -2.89 -0.90
N GLU A 128 -9.54 -2.67 -0.32
CA GLU A 128 -9.84 -1.55 0.57
C GLU A 128 -9.28 -1.73 1.99
N GLU A 129 -8.88 -2.94 2.39
CA GLU A 129 -8.24 -3.16 3.69
C GLU A 129 -6.94 -2.34 3.80
N ARG A 130 -7.00 -1.25 4.56
CA ARG A 130 -5.90 -0.30 4.79
C ARG A 130 -4.66 -0.93 5.45
N GLY A 131 -4.83 -2.12 6.04
CA GLY A 131 -3.72 -2.92 6.55
C GLY A 131 -3.04 -3.66 5.39
N ARG A 132 -1.72 -3.65 5.33
CA ARG A 132 -0.88 -4.31 4.30
C ARG A 132 -1.13 -5.82 4.09
N ARG A 133 -2.13 -6.42 4.74
CA ARG A 133 -2.50 -7.85 4.78
C ARG A 133 -3.46 -8.28 3.67
N ARG A 134 -4.16 -7.34 3.02
CA ARG A 134 -5.01 -7.56 1.83
C ARG A 134 -5.99 -8.75 1.98
N ARG A 135 -6.73 -8.85 3.07
CA ARG A 135 -7.69 -9.93 3.35
C ARG A 135 -9.09 -9.49 2.97
N GLY A 136 -9.74 -10.27 2.11
CA GLY A 136 -11.16 -10.05 1.83
C GLY A 136 -12.03 -10.47 3.00
N TRP A 137 -13.30 -10.06 3.00
CA TRP A 137 -14.24 -10.44 4.07
C TRP A 137 -14.32 -11.98 4.28
N HIS A 138 -14.27 -12.75 3.19
CA HIS A 138 -14.21 -14.21 3.21
C HIS A 138 -12.95 -14.77 3.90
N ASP A 139 -11.82 -14.06 3.81
CA ASP A 139 -10.57 -14.43 4.48
C ASP A 139 -10.60 -14.03 5.97
N HIS A 140 -11.30 -12.95 6.31
CA HIS A 140 -11.50 -12.53 7.68
C HIS A 140 -12.37 -13.54 8.44
N LEU A 141 -13.50 -13.94 7.84
CA LEU A 141 -14.42 -14.92 8.41
C LEU A 141 -13.76 -16.31 8.56
N ALA A 142 -12.93 -16.69 7.59
CA ALA A 142 -12.23 -17.98 7.61
C ALA A 142 -10.87 -17.92 8.32
N HIS A 143 -10.50 -16.78 8.90
CA HIS A 143 -9.23 -16.62 9.63
C HIS A 143 -8.01 -17.04 8.80
N SER A 144 -8.02 -16.70 7.50
CA SER A 144 -7.03 -17.12 6.52
C SER A 144 -6.22 -15.97 5.93
N ILE A 145 -5.02 -16.26 5.45
CA ILE A 145 -4.18 -15.34 4.69
C ILE A 145 -3.50 -16.06 3.53
N VAL A 146 -3.33 -15.37 2.40
CA VAL A 146 -2.64 -15.90 1.23
C VAL A 146 -1.20 -15.41 1.21
N VAL A 147 -0.27 -16.35 1.32
CA VAL A 147 1.18 -16.13 1.34
C VAL A 147 1.82 -16.61 0.05
N ASP A 148 2.87 -15.92 -0.37
CA ASP A 148 3.71 -16.32 -1.49
C ASP A 148 4.87 -17.17 -0.95
N VAL A 149 4.93 -18.44 -1.36
CA VAL A 149 5.91 -19.41 -0.86
C VAL A 149 7.12 -19.59 -1.78
N ARG A 150 7.24 -18.77 -2.82
CA ARG A 150 8.37 -18.87 -3.74
C ARG A 150 9.67 -18.47 -3.04
N PRO A 151 10.79 -19.17 -3.34
CA PRO A 151 12.09 -18.72 -2.88
C PRO A 151 12.29 -17.27 -3.32
N PRO A 152 12.76 -16.37 -2.44
CA PRO A 152 13.16 -15.04 -2.89
C PRO A 152 14.18 -15.24 -4.02
N PRO A 153 14.07 -14.48 -5.13
CA PRO A 153 15.08 -14.57 -6.18
C PRO A 153 16.42 -14.36 -5.51
N ALA A 154 17.35 -15.30 -5.74
CA ALA A 154 18.73 -15.11 -5.33
C ALA A 154 19.16 -13.78 -5.96
N VAL A 155 19.23 -12.75 -5.13
CA VAL A 155 19.99 -11.56 -5.48
C VAL A 155 21.38 -12.14 -5.61
N ALA A 156 21.81 -12.37 -6.86
CA ALA A 156 23.22 -12.39 -7.11
C ALA A 156 23.67 -11.05 -6.56
N ASP A 157 24.30 -11.08 -5.39
CA ASP A 157 25.13 -9.97 -4.94
C ASP A 157 26.10 -9.78 -6.10
N VAL A 158 25.73 -8.90 -7.03
CA VAL A 158 26.71 -8.20 -7.83
C VAL A 158 27.49 -7.49 -6.75
N ALA A 159 28.59 -8.12 -6.34
CA ALA A 159 29.52 -7.56 -5.39
C ALA A 159 29.78 -6.17 -5.92
N ASP A 160 29.29 -5.18 -5.19
CA ASP A 160 29.56 -3.79 -5.46
C ASP A 160 31.08 -3.65 -5.25
N GLU A 161 31.85 -3.83 -6.31
CA GLU A 161 33.25 -3.40 -6.41
C GLU A 161 33.32 -1.87 -6.49
N GLY A 162 32.47 -1.18 -5.74
CA GLY A 162 32.71 0.19 -5.35
C GLY A 162 33.96 0.23 -4.45
N PRO A 163 34.82 1.25 -4.57
CA PRO A 163 36.05 1.34 -3.79
C PRO A 163 35.71 1.34 -2.31
N ARG A 164 36.05 0.24 -1.62
CA ARG A 164 35.90 0.10 -0.17
C ARG A 164 36.68 1.25 0.47
N HIS A 165 35.96 2.15 1.13
CA HIS A 165 36.56 3.20 1.93
C HIS A 165 37.26 2.54 3.11
N ILE A 166 38.58 2.37 3.01
CA ILE A 166 39.42 1.82 4.08
C ILE A 166 39.46 2.86 5.19
N VAL A 167 38.57 2.74 6.17
CA VAL A 167 38.67 3.51 7.41
C VAL A 167 39.77 2.85 8.24
N ASN A 168 40.88 3.56 8.38
CA ASN A 168 42.06 3.08 9.12
C ASN A 168 41.76 3.14 10.63
N LEU A 169 41.16 2.06 11.16
CA LEU A 169 40.75 1.95 12.58
C LEU A 169 41.90 2.16 13.58
N THR A 170 43.15 2.01 13.12
CA THR A 170 44.34 2.23 13.94
C THR A 170 44.57 3.72 14.28
N ALA A 171 44.00 4.66 13.50
CA ALA A 171 44.14 6.11 13.74
C ALA A 171 43.10 6.70 14.71
N MET A 172 42.04 5.97 15.08
CA MET A 172 41.03 6.44 16.07
C MET A 172 41.35 6.05 17.51
N ARG A 173 42.50 5.43 17.80
CA ARG A 173 42.89 5.01 19.15
C ARG A 173 43.81 6.01 19.87
N LEU A 174 43.64 7.31 19.66
CA LEU A 174 44.34 8.34 20.44
C LEU A 174 43.46 9.59 20.61
N VAL A 175 42.35 9.43 21.33
CA VAL A 175 41.71 10.55 22.04
C VAL A 175 41.53 10.10 23.48
N PRO A 176 42.15 10.77 24.48
CA PRO A 176 41.93 10.47 25.88
C PRO A 176 40.49 10.77 26.26
N ALA A 177 39.80 9.81 26.88
CA ALA A 177 38.46 10.01 27.40
C ALA A 177 38.48 11.00 28.58
N PRO A 178 37.52 11.94 28.69
CA PRO A 178 37.37 12.79 29.88
C PRO A 178 37.02 11.93 31.11
N PRO A 179 37.33 12.39 32.34
CA PRO A 179 37.11 11.60 33.55
C PRO A 179 35.64 11.26 33.73
N VAL A 180 35.34 9.98 33.87
CA VAL A 180 34.00 9.50 34.20
C VAL A 180 33.72 9.87 35.66
N GLU A 181 32.84 10.83 35.87
CA GLU A 181 32.25 11.11 37.17
C GLU A 181 31.42 9.89 37.57
N ALA A 182 31.83 9.24 38.67
CA ALA A 182 31.20 8.03 39.17
C ALA A 182 29.74 8.34 39.56
N VAL A 183 28.80 7.85 38.76
CA VAL A 183 27.38 7.82 39.12
C VAL A 183 27.29 6.98 40.40
N ARG A 184 27.02 7.66 41.52
CA ARG A 184 26.71 7.00 42.79
C ARG A 184 25.45 6.18 42.60
N THR A 185 25.58 4.87 42.78
CA THR A 185 24.46 3.97 43.00
C THR A 185 23.61 4.53 44.15
N PRO A 186 22.31 4.84 43.98
CA PRO A 186 21.49 5.13 45.14
C PRO A 186 21.40 3.84 45.97
N GLU A 187 21.90 3.92 47.19
CA GLU A 187 21.72 2.87 48.18
C GLU A 187 20.23 2.57 48.33
N ARG A 188 19.91 1.29 48.19
CA ARG A 188 18.60 0.72 48.49
C ARG A 188 18.37 0.91 49.98
N SER A 189 17.63 1.95 50.35
CA SER A 189 17.19 2.17 51.72
C SER A 189 16.34 0.99 52.20
N GLU A 190 16.73 0.42 53.34
CA GLU A 190 16.14 -0.75 54.00
C GLU A 190 14.69 -0.55 54.50
N GLN A 191 14.01 0.53 54.09
CA GLN A 191 12.65 0.86 54.54
C GLN A 191 11.52 0.24 53.71
N SER A 192 11.81 -0.53 52.65
CA SER A 192 10.77 -1.19 51.85
C SER A 192 10.40 -2.61 52.34
N MET A 193 11.04 -3.10 53.41
CA MET A 193 10.65 -4.36 54.08
C MET A 193 9.82 -4.10 55.34
N ARG A 194 8.72 -3.34 55.22
CA ARG A 194 7.61 -3.45 56.18
C ARG A 194 6.36 -3.85 55.42
N ARG A 195 6.00 -5.11 55.62
CA ARG A 195 4.74 -5.76 55.26
C ARG A 195 3.56 -4.85 55.63
N GLN A 196 3.02 -4.09 54.67
CA GLN A 196 1.69 -3.50 54.79
C GLN A 196 0.69 -4.63 54.53
N GLN A 197 -0.02 -5.08 55.57
CA GLN A 197 -1.17 -5.97 55.44
C GLN A 197 -2.28 -5.24 54.67
N LEU A 198 -2.77 -5.86 53.60
CA LEU A 198 -3.97 -5.40 52.88
C LEU A 198 -5.22 -5.61 53.75
N PRO A 199 -6.21 -4.69 53.73
CA PRO A 199 -7.51 -4.87 54.38
C PRO A 199 -8.28 -6.08 53.80
N PRO A 200 -9.05 -6.82 54.61
CA PRO A 200 -9.81 -7.97 54.15
C PRO A 200 -11.15 -7.53 53.54
N GLU A 201 -11.15 -7.12 52.27
CA GLU A 201 -12.40 -6.99 51.52
C GLU A 201 -12.19 -7.21 50.02
N VAL A 202 -11.78 -8.42 49.64
CA VAL A 202 -11.92 -8.91 48.25
C VAL A 202 -12.36 -10.37 48.28
N THR A 203 -13.55 -10.61 48.81
CA THR A 203 -14.34 -11.81 48.52
C THR A 203 -15.73 -11.35 48.09
N GLN A 204 -15.85 -10.72 46.91
CA GLN A 204 -17.13 -10.58 46.22
C GLN A 204 -16.90 -10.81 44.72
N GLN A 205 -17.52 -11.86 44.20
CA GLN A 205 -17.68 -12.12 42.77
C GLN A 205 -18.46 -10.96 42.13
N PRO A 206 -18.12 -10.48 40.93
CA PRO A 206 -18.94 -9.50 40.23
C PRO A 206 -20.31 -10.11 39.89
N ILE A 207 -21.38 -9.58 40.50
CA ILE A 207 -22.75 -9.86 40.12
C ILE A 207 -22.98 -9.25 38.72
N GLN A 208 -23.35 -10.08 37.75
CA GLN A 208 -23.78 -9.63 36.43
C GLN A 208 -25.18 -8.98 36.56
N PRO A 209 -25.41 -7.78 35.99
CA PRO A 209 -26.76 -7.24 35.89
C PRO A 209 -27.61 -8.09 34.91
N PRO A 210 -28.93 -8.24 35.15
CA PRO A 210 -29.79 -9.02 34.26
C PRO A 210 -29.91 -8.39 32.88
N ILE A 211 -29.73 -9.22 31.86
CA ILE A 211 -29.94 -8.91 30.44
C ILE A 211 -31.44 -8.65 30.22
N GLN A 212 -31.80 -7.40 29.94
CA GLN A 212 -33.13 -7.06 29.43
C GLN A 212 -33.21 -7.43 27.94
N PRO A 213 -34.31 -8.05 27.45
CA PRO A 213 -34.52 -8.22 26.01
C PRO A 213 -34.72 -6.84 25.35
N PRO A 214 -34.22 -6.62 24.12
CA PRO A 214 -34.40 -5.35 23.43
C PRO A 214 -35.88 -5.13 23.09
N ALA A 215 -36.49 -4.14 23.73
CA ALA A 215 -37.74 -3.55 23.28
C ALA A 215 -37.51 -2.89 21.91
N ALA A 216 -38.43 -3.11 20.98
CA ALA A 216 -38.47 -2.45 19.69
C ALA A 216 -38.52 -0.93 19.88
N LEU A 217 -37.41 -0.24 19.64
CA LEU A 217 -37.40 1.21 19.49
C LEU A 217 -37.72 1.53 18.03
N ALA A 218 -38.89 2.14 17.86
CA ALA A 218 -39.36 2.72 16.62
C ALA A 218 -38.28 3.62 15.98
N GLN A 219 -38.16 3.51 14.67
CA GLN A 219 -37.26 4.31 13.86
C GLN A 219 -37.70 5.78 13.88
N THR A 220 -36.97 6.64 14.57
CA THR A 220 -37.02 8.09 14.30
C THR A 220 -35.94 8.41 13.28
N VAL A 221 -36.34 8.51 12.01
CA VAL A 221 -35.49 8.97 10.92
C VAL A 221 -35.12 10.44 11.16
N THR A 222 -33.90 10.71 11.62
CA THR A 222 -33.30 12.05 11.54
C THR A 222 -32.63 12.21 10.18
N ARG A 223 -33.32 12.95 9.31
CA ARG A 223 -32.89 13.37 7.98
C ARG A 223 -31.68 14.32 8.10
N PRO A 224 -30.62 14.19 7.28
CA PRO A 224 -29.60 15.23 7.19
C PRO A 224 -30.20 16.45 6.48
N VAL A 225 -30.18 17.60 7.14
CA VAL A 225 -30.52 18.90 6.53
C VAL A 225 -29.32 19.35 5.71
N ALA A 226 -29.52 19.46 4.39
CA ALA A 226 -28.59 20.11 3.48
C ALA A 226 -28.56 21.63 3.77
N PRO A 227 -27.42 22.33 3.61
CA PRO A 227 -27.43 23.78 3.58
C PRO A 227 -28.13 24.24 2.29
N ALA A 228 -29.28 24.90 2.46
CA ALA A 228 -30.03 25.53 1.39
C ALA A 228 -29.27 26.79 0.91
N TYR A 229 -28.93 26.82 -0.38
CA TYR A 229 -28.63 28.05 -1.09
C TYR A 229 -29.89 28.92 -1.12
N ALA A 230 -29.86 30.05 -0.43
CA ALA A 230 -30.84 31.11 -0.65
C ALA A 230 -30.41 31.92 -1.88
N ALA A 231 -31.18 31.82 -2.95
CA ALA A 231 -31.18 32.75 -4.06
C ALA A 231 -32.14 33.90 -3.76
N ALA A 232 -31.70 35.14 -3.95
CA ALA A 232 -32.56 36.29 -4.23
C ALA A 232 -31.77 37.34 -5.05
N PRO A 233 -32.43 38.17 -5.87
CA PRO A 233 -31.90 38.61 -7.16
C PRO A 233 -31.56 40.11 -7.28
N GLY A 234 -30.73 40.42 -8.28
CA GLY A 234 -30.85 41.61 -9.15
C GLY A 234 -30.35 42.96 -8.61
N GLN A 235 -29.27 43.49 -9.22
CA GLN A 235 -29.31 44.65 -10.15
C GLN A 235 -27.90 45.21 -10.40
N ALA A 236 -27.56 45.34 -11.68
CA ALA A 236 -26.41 46.09 -12.17
C ALA A 236 -26.69 47.61 -12.14
N PRO A 237 -25.64 48.43 -12.03
CA PRO A 237 -25.49 49.50 -13.03
C PRO A 237 -24.04 49.61 -13.58
N GLN A 238 -23.90 49.52 -14.90
CA GLN A 238 -23.03 50.40 -15.70
C GLN A 238 -23.85 51.66 -16.08
N PRO A 239 -23.36 52.76 -16.72
CA PRO A 239 -22.05 53.17 -17.27
C PRO A 239 -21.70 54.64 -16.79
N PRO A 240 -20.89 55.55 -17.42
CA PRO A 240 -20.16 55.51 -18.70
C PRO A 240 -18.69 55.98 -18.69
N ALA A 241 -18.06 55.76 -19.86
CA ALA A 241 -16.71 56.13 -20.22
C ALA A 241 -16.46 57.65 -20.24
N GLN A 242 -15.24 58.05 -19.89
CA GLN A 242 -14.59 59.25 -20.42
C GLN A 242 -13.09 58.99 -20.63
N GLN A 243 -12.67 59.17 -21.88
CA GLN A 243 -11.29 59.17 -22.35
C GLN A 243 -10.62 60.54 -22.07
N THR A 244 -9.30 60.59 -22.31
CA THR A 244 -8.39 61.76 -22.40
C THR A 244 -7.91 62.30 -21.05
N SER A 245 -6.64 62.66 -20.81
CA SER A 245 -5.51 62.98 -21.70
C SER A 245 -4.17 62.72 -20.98
N LEU A 246 -3.10 62.71 -21.77
CA LEU A 246 -1.68 62.76 -21.37
C LEU A 246 -1.36 64.03 -20.53
N GLU A 247 -0.42 63.92 -19.59
CA GLU A 247 0.82 64.73 -19.47
C GLU A 247 1.29 64.98 -18.00
N ASP A 248 2.57 64.67 -17.78
CA ASP A 248 3.58 65.20 -16.83
C ASP A 248 3.61 64.98 -15.29
N ALA A 249 4.59 64.11 -14.93
CA ALA A 249 5.67 64.23 -13.89
C ALA A 249 5.35 64.25 -12.37
N PRO A 250 6.29 63.87 -11.46
CA PRO A 250 7.68 63.42 -11.64
C PRO A 250 8.05 62.05 -11.03
N THR A 251 9.19 61.55 -11.50
CA THR A 251 9.90 60.32 -11.21
C THR A 251 10.20 60.07 -9.73
N GLN A 252 9.58 59.05 -9.12
CA GLN A 252 10.09 58.47 -7.88
C GLN A 252 11.23 57.49 -8.17
N ARG A 253 12.39 57.79 -7.57
CA ARG A 253 13.62 56.99 -7.59
C ARG A 253 13.36 55.54 -7.19
N ARG A 254 13.50 54.63 -8.15
CA ARG A 254 13.67 53.19 -7.91
C ARG A 254 15.04 52.97 -7.24
N PRO A 255 15.17 52.11 -6.21
CA PRO A 255 16.47 51.69 -5.71
C PRO A 255 17.25 51.01 -6.85
N GLN A 256 18.48 51.47 -7.11
CA GLN A 256 19.38 50.82 -8.06
C GLN A 256 19.70 49.39 -7.56
N PRO A 257 19.77 48.39 -8.46
CA PRO A 257 20.40 47.13 -8.13
C PRO A 257 21.89 47.37 -7.93
N VAL A 258 22.40 47.02 -6.75
CA VAL A 258 23.85 46.92 -6.52
C VAL A 258 24.41 45.93 -7.54
N PRO A 259 25.49 46.26 -8.28
CA PRO A 259 26.17 45.28 -9.12
C PRO A 259 26.65 44.14 -8.23
N ALA A 260 26.12 42.94 -8.43
CA ALA A 260 26.69 41.75 -7.84
C ALA A 260 28.14 41.65 -8.36
N GLN A 261 29.10 41.79 -7.45
CA GLN A 261 30.49 41.51 -7.75
C GLN A 261 30.55 40.07 -8.32
N PRO A 262 31.22 39.84 -9.46
CA PRO A 262 31.43 38.48 -9.93
C PRO A 262 32.29 37.77 -8.89
N VAL A 263 31.66 36.90 -8.11
CA VAL A 263 32.38 35.91 -7.31
C VAL A 263 33.24 35.14 -8.31
N PRO A 264 34.57 35.05 -8.14
CA PRO A 264 35.39 34.27 -9.04
C PRO A 264 34.84 32.85 -9.08
N ALA A 265 34.39 32.44 -10.27
CA ALA A 265 33.98 31.08 -10.54
C ALA A 265 35.16 30.19 -10.17
N ASN A 266 35.03 29.44 -9.08
CA ASN A 266 36.04 28.50 -8.66
C ASN A 266 36.15 27.43 -9.77
N PRO A 267 37.26 27.31 -10.52
CA PRO A 267 37.34 26.45 -11.70
C PRO A 267 37.23 24.94 -11.39
N HIS A 268 37.08 24.59 -10.11
CA HIS A 268 37.06 23.23 -9.58
C HIS A 268 35.68 22.79 -9.05
N GLN A 269 34.61 23.56 -9.22
CA GLN A 269 33.27 23.01 -9.05
C GLN A 269 32.85 22.35 -10.36
N PRO A 270 32.75 21.00 -10.43
CA PRO A 270 32.12 20.36 -11.58
C PRO A 270 30.71 20.98 -11.75
N PRO A 271 30.23 21.14 -13.00
CA PRO A 271 28.89 21.68 -13.22
C PRO A 271 27.90 20.93 -12.33
N ALA A 272 27.16 21.67 -11.51
CA ALA A 272 26.19 21.09 -10.60
C ALA A 272 25.18 20.32 -11.46
N GLN A 273 25.29 18.99 -11.44
CA GLN A 273 24.49 18.11 -12.28
C GLN A 273 23.02 18.33 -11.93
N ARG A 274 22.26 18.94 -12.85
CA ARG A 274 20.85 19.26 -12.61
C ARG A 274 20.01 18.10 -13.06
N TRP A 275 19.28 17.52 -12.12
CA TRP A 275 18.33 16.47 -12.42
C TRP A 275 16.98 17.09 -12.76
N ARG A 276 16.32 16.57 -13.78
CA ARG A 276 14.98 17.00 -14.20
C ARG A 276 14.03 15.81 -14.20
N ALA A 277 12.85 16.03 -13.64
CA ALA A 277 11.72 15.12 -13.72
C ALA A 277 10.79 15.59 -14.84
N HIS A 278 10.49 14.71 -15.78
CA HIS A 278 9.51 14.93 -16.85
C HIS A 278 8.29 14.05 -16.60
N PHE A 279 7.11 14.64 -16.53
CA PHE A 279 5.85 13.93 -16.31
C PHE A 279 5.11 13.71 -17.63
N ASP A 280 4.24 12.71 -17.63
CA ASP A 280 3.38 12.34 -18.77
C ASP A 280 2.40 13.46 -19.20
N ASN A 281 2.08 14.39 -18.29
CA ASN A 281 1.29 15.58 -18.59
C ASN A 281 2.07 16.68 -19.35
N GLY A 282 3.36 16.46 -19.63
CA GLY A 282 4.25 17.41 -20.29
C GLY A 282 4.92 18.41 -19.34
N GLU A 283 4.56 18.43 -18.05
CA GLU A 283 5.22 19.27 -17.06
C GLU A 283 6.61 18.72 -16.74
N SER A 284 7.56 19.62 -16.47
CA SER A 284 8.93 19.23 -16.13
C SER A 284 9.51 20.12 -15.06
N PHE A 285 10.12 19.52 -14.04
CA PHE A 285 10.62 20.22 -12.85
C PHE A 285 12.08 19.87 -12.58
N VAL A 286 12.88 20.87 -12.18
CA VAL A 286 14.24 20.64 -11.70
C VAL A 286 14.17 20.11 -10.27
N ILE A 287 14.88 19.02 -10.00
CA ILE A 287 14.93 18.40 -8.68
C ILE A 287 15.94 19.17 -7.82
N ALA A 288 15.48 20.25 -7.20
CA ALA A 288 16.30 21.08 -6.31
C ALA A 288 16.26 20.63 -4.83
N GLY A 289 15.30 19.77 -4.47
CA GLY A 289 15.07 19.30 -3.11
C GLY A 289 14.01 18.21 -3.06
N LEU A 290 13.48 17.93 -1.87
CA LEU A 290 12.43 16.94 -1.68
C LEU A 290 11.15 17.36 -2.41
N ALA A 291 10.67 16.53 -3.33
CA ALA A 291 9.43 16.69 -4.04
C ALA A 291 8.45 15.58 -3.64
N LEU A 292 7.17 15.95 -3.46
CA LEU A 292 6.08 15.00 -3.20
C LEU A 292 5.15 14.95 -4.41
N VAL A 293 4.77 13.73 -4.78
CA VAL A 293 3.89 13.46 -5.91
C VAL A 293 2.62 12.78 -5.42
N GLY A 294 1.48 13.20 -5.94
CA GLY A 294 0.23 12.48 -5.74
C GLY A 294 -0.97 13.30 -6.19
N ARG A 295 -2.20 12.81 -5.99
CA ARG A 295 -3.40 13.54 -6.44
C ARG A 295 -3.69 14.82 -5.64
N ARG A 296 -3.23 14.87 -4.39
CA ARG A 296 -3.30 16.00 -3.45
C ARG A 296 -2.12 15.88 -2.49
N PRO A 297 -0.90 16.21 -2.95
CA PRO A 297 0.30 15.98 -2.18
C PRO A 297 0.33 16.96 -1.00
N GLU A 298 0.44 16.41 0.19
CA GLU A 298 0.53 17.16 1.45
C GLU A 298 1.81 16.74 2.21
N PRO A 299 2.60 17.71 2.72
CA PRO A 299 3.77 17.44 3.55
C PRO A 299 3.35 16.92 4.94
N ARG A 300 4.20 16.10 5.58
CA ARG A 300 4.03 15.79 7.01
C ARG A 300 4.44 17.00 7.86
N ASN A 301 3.95 17.04 9.10
CA ASN A 301 4.30 18.11 10.04
C ASN A 301 5.82 18.12 10.27
N GLY A 302 6.49 19.26 10.02
CA GLY A 302 7.94 19.42 10.10
C GLY A 302 8.74 18.99 8.86
N GLU A 303 8.10 18.55 7.77
CA GLU A 303 8.77 18.13 6.53
C GLU A 303 8.99 19.35 5.60
N GLN A 304 10.26 19.67 5.31
CA GLN A 304 10.59 20.71 4.32
C GLN A 304 10.51 20.12 2.92
N VAL A 305 9.46 20.48 2.19
CA VAL A 305 9.20 20.03 0.83
C VAL A 305 9.44 21.19 -0.14
N ALA A 306 10.33 20.97 -1.10
CA ALA A 306 10.64 21.95 -2.15
C ALA A 306 9.53 22.02 -3.21
N HIS A 307 8.94 20.88 -3.57
CA HIS A 307 7.91 20.82 -4.61
C HIS A 307 6.75 19.89 -4.25
N LEU A 308 5.52 20.39 -4.45
CA LEU A 308 4.30 19.60 -4.39
C LEU A 308 3.77 19.45 -5.82
N ILE A 309 3.75 18.22 -6.34
CA ILE A 309 3.41 17.93 -7.73
C ILE A 309 2.06 17.20 -7.77
N PRO A 310 0.95 17.94 -8.01
CA PRO A 310 -0.37 17.36 -8.09
C PRO A 310 -0.55 16.61 -9.43
N LEU A 311 -0.74 15.30 -9.37
CA LEU A 311 -1.06 14.47 -10.53
C LEU A 311 -2.56 14.15 -10.56
N GLN A 312 -3.26 14.60 -11.59
CA GLN A 312 -4.66 14.23 -11.79
C GLN A 312 -4.74 12.80 -12.35
N SER A 313 -5.24 11.86 -11.57
CA SER A 313 -5.43 10.46 -11.95
C SER A 313 -6.89 10.23 -12.35
N ALA A 314 -7.13 9.63 -13.52
CA ALA A 314 -8.48 9.48 -14.06
C ALA A 314 -9.28 8.40 -13.32
N ASP A 315 -8.59 7.38 -12.82
CA ASP A 315 -9.15 6.21 -12.15
C ASP A 315 -8.92 6.22 -10.62
N MET A 316 -8.48 7.36 -10.07
CA MET A 316 -8.05 7.50 -8.67
C MET A 316 -6.93 6.54 -8.24
N SER A 317 -6.17 5.98 -9.18
CA SER A 317 -5.07 5.06 -8.87
C SER A 317 -3.86 5.74 -8.19
N VAL A 318 -3.79 7.07 -8.25
CA VAL A 318 -2.79 7.86 -7.53
C VAL A 318 -3.29 8.26 -6.14
N SER A 319 -2.57 7.86 -5.08
CA SER A 319 -2.85 8.27 -3.68
C SER A 319 -2.66 9.78 -3.47
N LYS A 320 -3.20 10.34 -2.36
CA LYS A 320 -3.06 11.77 -2.02
C LYS A 320 -1.61 12.23 -2.07
N THR A 321 -0.76 11.57 -1.28
CA THR A 321 0.70 11.64 -1.36
C THR A 321 1.20 10.23 -1.67
N HIS A 322 1.57 9.97 -2.93
CA HIS A 322 1.89 8.64 -3.46
C HIS A 322 3.37 8.29 -3.24
N ALA A 323 4.25 9.16 -3.70
CA ALA A 323 5.70 8.96 -3.65
C ALA A 323 6.41 10.28 -3.33
N GLN A 324 7.66 10.17 -2.92
CA GLN A 324 8.58 11.29 -2.84
C GLN A 324 9.81 11.01 -3.69
N PHE A 325 10.42 12.07 -4.21
CA PHE A 325 11.74 11.99 -4.82
C PHE A 325 12.56 13.22 -4.46
N GLY A 326 13.88 13.08 -4.47
CA GLY A 326 14.78 14.18 -4.14
C GLY A 326 16.20 13.71 -3.90
N PRO A 327 17.13 14.63 -3.65
CA PRO A 327 18.50 14.29 -3.30
C PRO A 327 18.54 13.62 -1.91
N ALA A 328 19.22 12.47 -1.84
CA ALA A 328 19.64 11.85 -0.59
C ALA A 328 20.88 12.58 -0.03
N PRO A 329 21.27 12.31 1.24
CA PRO A 329 22.41 12.99 1.88
C PRO A 329 23.74 12.82 1.15
N ASP A 330 23.89 11.77 0.34
CA ASP A 330 25.05 11.46 -0.51
C ASP A 330 24.99 12.17 -1.89
N GLY A 331 23.94 12.94 -2.17
CA GLY A 331 23.71 13.63 -3.44
C GLY A 331 23.01 12.77 -4.50
N THR A 332 22.73 11.49 -4.23
CA THR A 332 22.02 10.61 -5.17
C THR A 332 20.54 10.99 -5.23
N ILE A 333 19.95 11.07 -6.43
CA ILE A 333 18.50 11.23 -6.53
C ILE A 333 17.83 9.90 -6.19
N VAL A 334 16.94 9.92 -5.22
CA VAL A 334 16.18 8.75 -4.79
C VAL A 334 14.69 8.96 -4.99
N VAL A 335 13.98 7.87 -5.24
CA VAL A 335 12.52 7.80 -5.15
C VAL A 335 12.14 6.87 -4.02
N MET A 336 11.09 7.21 -3.29
CA MET A 336 10.56 6.40 -2.22
C MET A 336 9.03 6.43 -2.24
N ASP A 337 8.42 5.23 -2.26
CA ASP A 337 6.98 5.08 -2.14
C ASP A 337 6.54 5.42 -0.70
N ARG A 338 5.52 6.27 -0.55
CA ARG A 338 5.04 6.77 0.76
C ARG A 338 3.91 5.93 1.35
N GLY A 339 3.80 4.66 0.96
CA GLY A 339 2.71 3.77 1.36
C GLY A 339 1.50 3.95 0.46
N SER A 340 1.72 4.09 -0.84
CA SER A 340 0.64 4.20 -1.81
C SER A 340 -0.19 2.91 -1.88
N THR A 341 -1.46 3.03 -2.31
CA THR A 341 -2.36 1.87 -2.41
C THR A 341 -1.94 0.92 -3.53
N ASN A 342 -1.57 1.48 -4.68
CA ASN A 342 -1.24 0.72 -5.90
C ASN A 342 0.26 0.41 -6.03
N GLY A 343 1.10 1.07 -5.24
CA GLY A 343 2.54 0.91 -5.29
C GLY A 343 3.19 1.78 -6.37
N THR A 344 4.50 1.98 -6.21
CA THR A 344 5.37 2.64 -7.19
C THR A 344 6.24 1.59 -7.89
N VAL A 345 6.38 1.68 -9.20
CA VAL A 345 7.22 0.79 -10.01
C VAL A 345 8.34 1.60 -10.66
N LEU A 346 9.58 1.16 -10.46
CA LEU A 346 10.74 1.70 -11.18
C LEU A 346 11.00 0.84 -12.41
N VAL A 347 11.09 1.45 -13.58
CA VAL A 347 11.43 0.81 -14.85
C VAL A 347 12.80 1.32 -15.29
N ARG A 348 13.78 0.41 -15.33
CA ARG A 348 15.16 0.69 -15.74
C ARG A 348 15.51 -0.19 -16.93
N GLN A 349 15.83 0.43 -18.06
CA GLN A 349 16.20 -0.30 -19.29
C GLN A 349 15.19 -1.42 -19.65
N GLY A 350 13.88 -1.15 -19.45
CA GLY A 350 12.81 -2.12 -19.69
C GLY A 350 12.55 -3.12 -18.57
N MET A 351 13.42 -3.22 -17.56
CA MET A 351 13.19 -4.06 -16.38
C MET A 351 12.37 -3.31 -15.33
N SER A 352 11.21 -3.85 -14.98
CA SER A 352 10.32 -3.30 -13.96
C SER A 352 10.60 -3.89 -12.57
N ARG A 353 10.76 -3.01 -11.58
CA ARG A 353 10.99 -3.33 -10.17
C ARG A 353 9.99 -2.58 -9.29
N GLN A 354 9.15 -3.32 -8.58
CA GLN A 354 8.25 -2.72 -7.59
C GLN A 354 9.03 -2.22 -6.37
N LEU A 355 8.77 -1.00 -5.94
CA LEU A 355 9.44 -0.39 -4.80
C LEU A 355 8.74 -0.78 -3.49
N ALA A 356 9.54 -1.17 -2.49
CA ALA A 356 9.03 -1.41 -1.15
C ALA A 356 8.68 -0.06 -0.48
N PRO A 357 7.47 0.09 0.10
CA PRO A 357 7.09 1.34 0.75
C PRO A 357 8.02 1.75 1.88
N GLY A 358 8.45 3.02 1.88
CA GLY A 358 9.38 3.59 2.86
C GLY A 358 10.86 3.21 2.64
N ARG A 359 11.20 2.48 1.57
CA ARG A 359 12.59 2.19 1.22
C ARG A 359 13.01 3.05 0.03
N PRO A 360 14.06 3.88 0.15
CA PRO A 360 14.55 4.69 -0.96
C PRO A 360 15.19 3.80 -2.03
N ALA A 361 14.99 4.17 -3.30
CA ALA A 361 15.61 3.55 -4.45
C ALA A 361 16.33 4.63 -5.27
N ALA A 362 17.61 4.41 -5.56
CA ALA A 362 18.40 5.31 -6.39
C ALA A 362 17.89 5.35 -7.84
N LEU A 363 17.73 6.56 -8.36
CA LEU A 363 17.35 6.86 -9.73
C LEU A 363 18.59 7.15 -10.57
N LEU A 364 18.60 6.62 -11.79
CA LEU A 364 19.61 6.87 -12.81
C LEU A 364 19.01 7.70 -13.97
N PRO A 365 19.84 8.36 -14.79
CA PRO A 365 19.35 9.08 -15.96
C PRO A 365 18.67 8.09 -16.93
N GLY A 366 17.49 8.44 -17.43
CA GLY A 366 16.66 7.61 -18.28
C GLY A 366 15.74 6.64 -17.54
N ASP A 367 15.82 6.56 -16.20
CA ASP A 367 14.87 5.77 -15.43
C ASP A 367 13.45 6.34 -15.57
N LYS A 368 12.48 5.44 -15.68
CA LYS A 368 11.06 5.75 -15.66
C LYS A 368 10.45 5.27 -14.34
N VAL A 369 9.63 6.10 -13.71
CA VAL A 369 8.90 5.75 -12.51
C VAL A 369 7.41 5.81 -12.82
N VAL A 370 6.69 4.73 -12.52
CA VAL A 370 5.26 4.59 -12.75
C VAL A 370 4.53 4.59 -11.41
N TYR A 371 3.49 5.41 -11.29
CA TYR A 371 2.64 5.56 -10.12
C TYR A 371 1.17 5.47 -10.55
N GLY A 372 0.52 4.33 -10.29
CA GLY A 372 -0.84 4.12 -10.79
C GLY A 372 -0.90 4.21 -12.33
N ASP A 373 -1.73 5.11 -12.84
CA ASP A 373 -1.93 5.43 -14.26
C ASP A 373 -0.95 6.48 -14.82
N ARG A 374 -0.02 6.99 -14.00
CA ARG A 374 0.90 8.09 -14.36
C ARG A 374 2.34 7.63 -14.41
N GLU A 375 3.13 8.31 -15.22
CA GLU A 375 4.56 8.05 -15.33
C GLU A 375 5.40 9.33 -15.31
N MET A 376 6.64 9.18 -14.85
CA MET A 376 7.66 10.21 -14.85
C MET A 376 8.97 9.63 -15.36
N THR A 377 9.71 10.40 -16.14
CA THR A 377 11.06 10.04 -16.59
C THR A 377 12.07 11.01 -16.00
N ILE A 378 13.20 10.48 -15.55
CA ILE A 378 14.30 11.27 -14.99
C ILE A 378 15.38 11.49 -16.03
N THR A 379 15.80 12.74 -16.21
CA THR A 379 16.94 13.10 -17.06
C THR A 379 17.97 13.86 -16.24
N ARG A 380 19.20 13.86 -16.74
CA ARG A 380 20.33 14.59 -16.15
C ARG A 380 20.83 15.60 -17.17
N GLU A 381 20.77 16.88 -16.80
CA GLU A 381 21.32 18.00 -17.56
C GLU A 381 22.79 18.18 -17.16
N LEU A 382 23.65 18.35 -18.17
CA LEU A 382 25.10 18.55 -18.03
C LEU A 382 25.47 20.01 -17.81
#